data_AF-A0A9W9SEQ7-F1
#
_entry.id   AF-A0A9W9SEQ7-F1
#
_cell.length_a   1.000
_cell.length_b   1.000
_cell.length_c   1.000
_cell.angle_alpha   90.00
_cell.angle_beta   90.00
_cell.angle_gamma   90.00
#
_symmetry.space_group_name_H-M   'P 1'
#
loop_
_entity.id
_entity.type
_entity.pdbx_description
1 polymer ?
#
loop_
_entity_poly.entity_id
_entity_poly.type
_entity_poly.pdbx_seq_one_letter_code
_entity_poly.pdbx_strand_id
1 'polypeptide(L)'
;MTERLGPATYKLPILRSLHPRLNQTGNSYDPHGFPMSQRFETHESEGATGMKLNITARMMAVQAPYNWGREESEGFFTRHFFRALFQRVLLDRGVVPQPGIPKDLYNDDGDIDRPPPLILGSLRKSAFTSFAAYVRAATVRLSRDPHHGMKIREHICTMSDDELDRYENEYQYARKNLSLVWSLMAFSAQVVEAIIVTDRWQFLREHDSVKECWVEPVFDYSISPRNLAVIGIKA
;
A
#
# COMPACT_ATOMS: atom_id res chain seq x y z
N MET A 1 -5.54 -9.26 7.43
CA MET A 1 -6.58 -10.11 6.85
C MET A 1 -5.93 -11.11 5.93
N THR A 2 -5.89 -12.38 6.32
CA THR A 2 -5.56 -13.49 5.40
C THR A 2 -6.77 -13.68 4.49
N GLU A 3 -6.55 -13.81 3.18
CA GLU A 3 -7.65 -14.02 2.24
C GLU A 3 -8.16 -15.45 2.31
N ARG A 4 -9.47 -15.63 2.07
CA ARG A 4 -10.05 -16.96 1.93
C ARG A 4 -9.68 -17.60 0.60
N LEU A 5 -9.77 -16.80 -0.46
CA LEU A 5 -9.50 -17.24 -1.83
C LEU A 5 -8.02 -17.15 -2.16
N GLY A 6 -7.53 -18.16 -2.89
CA GLY A 6 -6.17 -18.22 -3.40
C GLY A 6 -6.13 -18.35 -4.94
N PRO A 7 -4.97 -18.13 -5.56
CA PRO A 7 -3.84 -17.37 -5.03
C PRO A 7 -4.22 -15.87 -4.89
N ALA A 8 -3.46 -15.13 -4.08
CA ALA A 8 -3.71 -13.71 -3.85
C ALA A 8 -3.59 -12.90 -5.16
N THR A 9 -4.48 -11.93 -5.35
CA THR A 9 -4.32 -10.94 -6.42
C THR A 9 -3.26 -9.92 -5.97
N TYR A 10 -2.14 -9.90 -6.67
CA TYR A 10 -0.97 -9.13 -6.25
C TYR A 10 -1.03 -7.64 -6.64
N LYS A 11 -0.09 -6.86 -6.07
CA LYS A 11 0.44 -5.69 -6.77
C LYS A 11 1.15 -6.17 -8.03
N LEU A 12 1.09 -5.39 -9.10
CA LEU A 12 1.85 -5.53 -10.34
C LEU A 12 3.17 -6.30 -10.12
N PRO A 13 3.31 -7.57 -10.59
CA PRO A 13 4.48 -8.42 -10.31
C PRO A 13 5.82 -7.70 -10.52
N ILE A 14 5.89 -6.84 -11.54
CA ILE A 14 7.07 -6.03 -11.89
C ILE A 14 7.53 -5.04 -10.80
N LEU A 15 6.69 -4.71 -9.81
CA LEU A 15 6.99 -3.76 -8.74
C LEU A 15 7.48 -4.44 -7.45
N ARG A 16 7.76 -5.75 -7.48
CA ARG A 16 8.10 -6.52 -6.29
C ARG A 16 9.59 -6.82 -6.18
N SER A 17 10.13 -6.77 -4.96
CA SER A 17 11.37 -7.48 -4.64
C SER A 17 11.08 -8.97 -4.49
N LEU A 18 11.90 -9.81 -5.13
CA LEU A 18 11.79 -11.28 -5.10
C LEU A 18 12.24 -11.90 -3.76
N HIS A 19 11.94 -11.25 -2.64
CA HIS A 19 12.32 -11.79 -1.33
C HIS A 19 11.43 -13.01 -0.99
N PRO A 20 11.99 -14.19 -0.69
CA PRO A 20 11.23 -15.43 -0.49
C PRO A 20 10.11 -15.33 0.55
N ARG A 21 10.39 -14.65 1.68
CA ARG A 21 9.39 -14.38 2.72
C ARG A 21 8.18 -13.59 2.21
N LEU A 22 8.40 -12.62 1.32
CA LEU A 22 7.30 -11.85 0.73
C LEU A 22 6.45 -12.79 -0.13
N ASN A 23 7.05 -13.63 -0.98
CA ASN A 23 6.30 -14.58 -1.80
C ASN A 23 5.46 -15.53 -0.96
N GLN A 24 6.01 -16.05 0.15
CA GLN A 24 5.29 -16.95 1.05
C GLN A 24 4.10 -16.27 1.74
N THR A 25 4.30 -15.11 2.36
CA THR A 25 3.20 -14.39 3.04
C THR A 25 2.24 -13.72 2.07
N GLY A 26 2.67 -13.46 0.84
CA GLY A 26 1.82 -12.91 -0.21
C GLY A 26 0.84 -13.94 -0.78
N ASN A 27 1.27 -15.20 -0.88
CA ASN A 27 0.45 -16.31 -1.39
C ASN A 27 -0.40 -16.99 -0.30
N SER A 28 -0.27 -16.62 0.97
CA SER A 28 -1.01 -17.32 2.03
C SER A 28 -2.51 -17.00 1.92
N TYR A 29 -3.32 -18.06 1.79
CA TYR A 29 -4.77 -18.01 1.90
C TYR A 29 -5.25 -19.13 2.84
N ASP A 30 -6.43 -18.94 3.40
CA ASP A 30 -7.06 -19.89 4.32
C ASP A 30 -8.44 -20.28 3.77
N PRO A 31 -8.62 -21.48 3.22
CA PRO A 31 -9.93 -21.95 2.74
C PRO A 31 -11.02 -21.94 3.82
N HIS A 32 -10.63 -22.03 5.09
CA HIS A 32 -11.52 -21.90 6.25
C HIS A 32 -11.56 -20.47 6.83
N GLY A 33 -10.96 -19.52 6.11
CA GLY A 33 -10.96 -18.10 6.44
C GLY A 33 -12.37 -17.51 6.42
N PHE A 34 -12.45 -16.24 6.83
CA PHE A 34 -13.69 -15.52 7.12
C PHE A 34 -14.85 -15.82 6.13
N PRO A 35 -16.08 -16.13 6.60
CA PRO A 35 -17.16 -16.74 5.79
C PRO A 35 -17.65 -15.92 4.59
N MET A 36 -17.35 -16.31 3.35
CA MET A 36 -17.69 -15.59 2.11
C MET A 36 -18.94 -16.15 1.45
N SER A 37 -19.76 -15.29 0.83
CA SER A 37 -20.93 -15.74 0.06
C SER A 37 -20.51 -16.55 -1.16
N GLN A 38 -21.34 -17.52 -1.54
CA GLN A 38 -21.16 -18.30 -2.77
C GLN A 38 -21.13 -17.38 -3.98
N ARG A 39 -21.91 -16.28 -3.96
CA ARG A 39 -21.91 -15.27 -5.01
C ARG A 39 -20.53 -14.62 -5.21
N PHE A 40 -19.84 -14.28 -4.13
CA PHE A 40 -18.50 -13.68 -4.21
C PHE A 40 -17.42 -14.73 -4.47
N GLU A 41 -17.57 -15.93 -3.91
CA GLU A 41 -16.64 -17.04 -4.11
C GLU A 41 -16.59 -17.51 -5.57
N THR A 42 -17.72 -17.50 -6.27
CA THR A 42 -17.84 -18.00 -7.65
C THR A 42 -17.89 -16.90 -8.71
N HIS A 43 -17.75 -15.63 -8.33
CA HIS A 43 -17.80 -14.51 -9.27
C HIS A 43 -16.68 -14.63 -10.33
N GLU A 44 -17.06 -14.73 -11.60
CA GLU A 44 -16.09 -14.77 -12.70
C GLU A 44 -15.67 -13.37 -13.14
N SER A 45 -14.36 -13.17 -13.27
CA SER A 45 -13.73 -11.97 -13.80
C SER A 45 -12.65 -12.37 -14.80
N GLU A 46 -12.20 -11.43 -15.63
CA GLU A 46 -11.15 -11.71 -16.62
C GLU A 46 -9.88 -12.27 -15.94
N GLY A 47 -9.56 -13.53 -16.23
CA GLY A 47 -8.39 -14.22 -15.69
C GLY A 47 -8.49 -14.70 -14.23
N ALA A 48 -9.66 -14.57 -13.57
CA ALA A 48 -9.81 -15.03 -12.18
C ALA A 48 -11.25 -15.38 -11.79
N THR A 49 -11.39 -16.45 -11.00
CA THR A 49 -12.62 -16.79 -10.28
C THR A 49 -12.55 -16.32 -8.83
N GLY A 50 -13.66 -15.77 -8.37
CA GLY A 50 -13.89 -15.26 -7.03
C GLY A 50 -13.39 -13.84 -6.81
N MET A 51 -14.14 -13.07 -6.02
CA MET A 51 -13.80 -11.68 -5.73
C MET A 51 -12.66 -11.60 -4.71
N LYS A 52 -11.54 -10.97 -5.10
CA LYS A 52 -10.31 -10.86 -4.31
C LYS A 52 -9.90 -9.40 -4.12
N LEU A 53 -9.35 -9.08 -2.96
CA LEU A 53 -8.85 -7.75 -2.61
C LEU A 53 -7.33 -7.78 -2.52
N ASN A 54 -6.68 -7.15 -3.50
CA ASN A 54 -5.22 -7.08 -3.50
C ASN A 54 -4.67 -6.43 -2.21
N ILE A 55 -3.38 -6.62 -1.94
CA ILE A 55 -2.76 -6.13 -0.69
C ILE A 55 -2.92 -4.61 -0.50
N THR A 56 -2.95 -3.82 -1.60
CA THR A 56 -3.20 -2.39 -1.53
C THR A 56 -4.62 -2.12 -1.06
N ALA A 57 -5.63 -2.74 -1.68
CA ALA A 57 -7.03 -2.60 -1.28
C ALA A 57 -7.24 -2.99 0.18
N ARG A 58 -6.61 -4.07 0.64
CA ARG A 58 -6.64 -4.49 2.07
C ARG A 58 -5.96 -3.49 3.01
N MET A 59 -4.84 -2.89 2.58
CA MET A 59 -4.17 -1.83 3.34
C MET A 59 -4.99 -0.53 3.36
N MET A 60 -5.71 -0.22 2.27
CA MET A 60 -6.57 0.94 2.21
C MET A 60 -7.84 0.74 3.03
N ALA A 61 -8.40 -0.47 3.08
CA ALA A 61 -9.59 -0.81 3.88
C ALA A 61 -9.45 -0.50 5.38
N VAL A 62 -8.21 -0.39 5.88
CA VAL A 62 -7.98 -0.01 7.29
C VAL A 62 -7.86 1.49 7.53
N GLN A 63 -7.93 2.33 6.48
CA GLN A 63 -7.91 3.78 6.62
C GLN A 63 -9.28 4.32 7.01
N ALA A 64 -9.28 5.36 7.84
CA ALA A 64 -10.46 6.13 8.20
C ALA A 64 -10.17 7.62 8.03
N PRO A 65 -10.35 8.18 6.81
CA PRO A 65 -10.01 9.58 6.52
C PRO A 65 -10.68 10.59 7.44
N TYR A 66 -11.88 10.29 7.96
CA TYR A 66 -12.58 11.15 8.91
C TYR A 66 -11.79 11.38 10.22
N ASN A 67 -10.98 10.40 10.63
CA ASN A 67 -10.16 10.48 11.84
C ASN A 67 -8.80 11.13 11.59
N TRP A 68 -8.51 11.61 10.37
CA TRP A 68 -7.21 12.17 10.03
C TRP A 68 -7.07 13.58 10.62
N GLY A 69 -6.26 13.70 11.67
CA GLY A 69 -5.87 15.00 12.23
C GLY A 69 -4.92 15.76 11.30
N ARG A 70 -4.94 17.10 11.37
CA ARG A 70 -4.09 17.96 10.53
C ARG A 70 -2.60 17.67 10.73
N GLU A 71 -2.14 17.60 11.97
CA GLU A 71 -0.72 17.37 12.30
C GLU A 71 -0.25 15.97 11.88
N GLU A 72 -1.06 14.95 12.16
CA GLU A 72 -0.75 13.57 11.79
C GLU A 72 -0.70 13.39 10.27
N SER A 73 -1.64 14.01 9.55
CA SER A 73 -1.70 14.03 8.09
C SER A 73 -0.48 14.73 7.51
N GLU A 74 -0.11 15.89 8.06
CA GLU A 74 1.05 16.65 7.64
C GLU A 74 2.34 15.81 7.80
N GLY A 75 2.53 15.18 8.96
CA GLY A 75 3.65 14.27 9.18
C GLY A 75 3.61 13.02 8.30
N PHE A 76 2.43 12.49 7.98
CA PHE A 76 2.27 11.38 7.02
C PHE A 76 2.70 11.81 5.60
N PHE A 77 2.22 12.95 5.11
CA PHE A 77 2.54 13.44 3.78
C PHE A 77 4.01 13.83 3.65
N THR A 78 4.61 14.49 4.64
CA THR A 78 6.06 14.79 4.66
C THR A 78 6.88 13.51 4.52
N ARG A 79 6.54 12.44 5.27
CA ARG A 79 7.24 11.15 5.19
C ARG A 79 7.18 10.53 3.80
N HIS A 80 6.03 10.58 3.14
CA HIS A 80 5.86 10.03 1.79
C HIS A 80 6.52 10.91 0.73
N PHE A 81 6.43 12.23 0.89
CA PHE A 81 7.09 13.21 0.03
C PHE A 81 8.60 13.04 0.06
N PHE A 82 9.23 12.99 1.24
CA PHE A 82 10.68 12.78 1.35
C PHE A 82 11.13 11.43 0.76
N ARG A 83 10.32 10.37 0.92
CA ARG A 83 10.59 9.07 0.27
C ARG A 83 10.57 9.18 -1.24
N ALA A 84 9.56 9.83 -1.82
CA ALA A 84 9.43 10.00 -3.26
C ALA A 84 10.52 10.94 -3.82
N LEU A 85 10.78 12.05 -3.14
CA LEU A 85 11.82 13.00 -3.51
C LEU A 85 13.20 12.37 -3.46
N PHE A 86 13.49 11.53 -2.46
CA PHE A 86 14.76 10.82 -2.41
C PHE A 86 14.91 9.80 -3.54
N GLN A 87 13.83 9.12 -3.95
CA GLN A 87 13.86 8.29 -5.17
C GLN A 87 14.19 9.11 -6.41
N ARG A 88 13.67 10.34 -6.51
CA ARG A 88 14.02 11.27 -7.59
C ARG A 88 15.51 11.64 -7.57
N VAL A 89 16.06 11.98 -6.41
CA VAL A 89 17.49 12.27 -6.25
C VAL A 89 18.36 11.07 -6.66
N LEU A 90 17.98 9.86 -6.24
CA LEU A 90 18.70 8.64 -6.61
C LEU A 90 18.71 8.39 -8.12
N LEU A 91 17.61 8.72 -8.80
CA LEU A 91 17.50 8.64 -10.26
C LEU A 91 18.41 9.68 -10.93
N ASP A 92 18.27 10.95 -10.56
CA ASP A 92 19.02 12.07 -11.17
C ASP A 92 20.53 11.93 -10.95
N ARG A 93 20.94 11.29 -9.85
CA ARG A 93 22.34 11.01 -9.50
C ARG A 93 22.85 9.66 -10.03
N GLY A 94 22.09 8.97 -10.88
CA GLY A 94 22.52 7.73 -11.53
C GLY A 94 22.72 6.54 -10.59
N VAL A 95 22.16 6.59 -9.37
CA VAL A 95 22.23 5.49 -8.41
C VAL A 95 21.29 4.36 -8.83
N VAL A 96 20.07 4.70 -9.24
CA VAL A 96 19.06 3.76 -9.73
C VAL A 96 18.64 4.12 -11.16
N PRO A 97 18.33 3.12 -12.02
CA PRO A 97 17.86 3.40 -13.37
C PRO A 97 16.43 3.97 -13.37
N GLN A 98 16.06 4.64 -14.46
CA GLN A 98 14.68 5.04 -14.68
C GLN A 98 13.78 3.80 -14.77
N PRO A 99 12.67 3.72 -14.01
CA PRO A 99 11.74 2.61 -14.14
C PRO A 99 11.14 2.60 -15.56
N GLY A 100 11.18 1.44 -16.21
CA GLY A 100 10.42 1.22 -17.45
C GLY A 100 8.91 1.22 -17.18
N ILE A 101 8.12 1.69 -18.14
CA ILE A 101 6.65 1.51 -18.11
C ILE A 101 6.37 0.08 -18.56
N PRO A 102 5.80 -0.78 -17.70
CA PRO A 102 5.48 -2.14 -18.10
C PRO A 102 4.43 -2.12 -19.22
N LYS A 103 4.66 -2.85 -20.32
CA LYS A 103 3.67 -3.03 -21.39
C LYS A 103 2.54 -3.95 -20.94
N ASP A 104 2.87 -4.92 -20.11
CA ASP A 104 1.96 -5.81 -19.43
C ASP A 104 2.24 -5.72 -17.93
N LEU A 105 1.17 -5.46 -17.18
CA LEU A 105 1.16 -5.26 -15.75
C LEU A 105 1.12 -6.58 -14.97
N TYR A 106 0.83 -7.69 -15.65
CA TYR A 106 0.62 -9.03 -15.10
C TYR A 106 1.62 -10.06 -15.63
N ASN A 107 2.24 -9.82 -16.79
CA ASN A 107 3.39 -10.60 -17.24
C ASN A 107 4.69 -10.03 -16.69
N ASP A 108 5.33 -10.79 -15.80
CA ASP A 108 6.71 -10.57 -15.41
C ASP A 108 7.60 -11.17 -16.51
N ASP A 109 8.01 -10.35 -17.49
CA ASP A 109 8.97 -10.77 -18.52
C ASP A 109 10.35 -11.14 -17.94
N GLY A 110 10.50 -11.14 -16.61
CA GLY A 110 11.65 -11.72 -15.92
C GLY A 110 12.94 -11.09 -16.40
N ASP A 111 12.96 -9.76 -16.54
CA ASP A 111 14.10 -8.98 -17.03
C ASP A 111 15.30 -9.22 -16.08
N ILE A 112 16.11 -10.22 -16.42
CA ILE A 112 17.14 -10.85 -15.58
C ILE A 112 18.25 -9.84 -15.20
N ASP A 113 18.36 -8.75 -15.96
CA ASP A 113 19.42 -7.74 -15.82
C ASP A 113 19.05 -6.53 -14.95
N ARG A 114 17.86 -6.50 -14.32
CA ARG A 114 17.51 -5.38 -13.43
C ARG A 114 18.28 -5.49 -12.12
N PRO A 115 19.01 -4.43 -11.71
CA PRO A 115 19.63 -4.40 -10.39
C PRO A 115 18.55 -4.54 -9.31
N PRO A 116 18.85 -5.25 -8.21
CA PRO A 116 17.86 -5.50 -7.17
C PRO A 116 17.32 -4.18 -6.61
N PRO A 117 16.03 -4.11 -6.23
CA PRO A 117 15.44 -2.87 -5.76
C PRO A 117 16.13 -2.38 -4.48
N LEU A 118 16.40 -1.08 -4.42
CA LEU A 118 17.03 -0.44 -3.25
C LEU A 118 16.00 -0.24 -2.12
N ILE A 119 16.16 -0.97 -1.01
CA ILE A 119 15.20 -0.98 0.12
C ILE A 119 15.80 -0.30 1.36
N LEU A 120 15.23 0.84 1.75
CA LEU A 120 15.66 1.60 2.94
C LEU A 120 15.02 1.14 4.26
N GLY A 121 13.79 0.63 4.21
CA GLY A 121 12.99 0.30 5.40
C GLY A 121 12.54 1.53 6.21
N SER A 122 12.22 1.33 7.50
CA SER A 122 11.69 2.39 8.38
C SER A 122 12.80 3.23 9.01
N LEU A 123 12.64 4.56 9.00
CA LEU A 123 13.51 5.51 9.69
C LEU A 123 12.83 6.08 10.93
N ARG A 124 13.62 6.59 11.89
CA ARG A 124 13.11 7.26 13.10
C ARG A 124 12.39 8.56 12.72
N LYS A 125 11.43 9.01 13.55
CA LYS A 125 10.68 10.26 13.32
C LYS A 125 11.60 11.48 13.17
N SER A 126 12.70 11.52 13.93
CA SER A 126 13.71 12.59 13.86
C SER A 126 14.40 12.72 12.50
N ALA A 127 14.34 11.69 11.64
CA ALA A 127 14.87 11.78 10.29
C ALA A 127 13.96 12.60 9.36
N PHE A 128 12.77 13.01 9.78
CA PHE A 128 11.80 13.71 8.92
C PHE A 128 11.64 15.19 9.29
N THR A 129 12.61 15.77 9.99
CA THR A 129 12.60 17.20 10.35
C THR A 129 12.94 18.12 9.17
N SER A 130 13.77 17.65 8.24
CA SER A 130 14.08 18.30 6.96
C SER A 130 14.45 17.23 5.93
N PHE A 131 14.41 17.58 4.64
CA PHE A 131 14.81 16.63 3.60
C PHE A 131 16.29 16.26 3.71
N ALA A 132 17.17 17.21 4.05
CA ALA A 132 18.58 16.92 4.32
C ALA A 132 18.74 15.88 5.44
N ALA A 133 18.09 16.07 6.60
CA ALA A 133 18.14 15.12 7.71
C ALA A 133 17.66 13.71 7.30
N TYR A 134 16.62 13.65 6.46
CA TYR A 134 16.10 12.40 5.91
C TYR A 134 17.15 11.68 5.06
N VAL A 135 17.78 12.39 4.13
CA VAL A 135 18.80 11.82 3.24
C VAL A 135 20.01 11.35 4.04
N ARG A 136 20.51 12.14 5.00
CA ARG A 136 21.63 11.71 5.86
C ARG A 136 21.30 10.44 6.64
N ALA A 137 20.11 10.36 7.22
CA ALA A 137 19.68 9.16 7.93
C ALA A 137 19.52 7.95 7.00
N ALA A 138 19.07 8.17 5.76
CA ALA A 138 18.91 7.14 4.75
C ALA A 138 20.25 6.58 4.28
N THR A 139 21.22 7.45 3.97
CA THR A 139 22.52 7.04 3.44
C THR A 139 23.36 6.26 4.44
N VAL A 140 23.21 6.48 5.75
CA VAL A 140 23.87 5.66 6.79
C VAL A 140 23.57 4.16 6.61
N ARG A 141 22.34 3.82 6.19
CA ARG A 141 21.95 2.43 5.94
C ARG A 141 22.29 2.00 4.51
N LEU A 142 21.93 2.81 3.53
CA LEU A 142 22.05 2.45 2.11
C LEU A 142 23.50 2.41 1.64
N SER A 143 24.43 3.09 2.31
CA SER A 143 25.86 2.97 2.03
C SER A 143 26.40 1.57 2.29
N ARG A 144 25.68 0.72 3.04
CA ARG A 144 26.05 -0.67 3.30
C ARG A 144 25.43 -1.66 2.31
N ASP A 145 24.62 -1.17 1.36
CA ASP A 145 24.01 -2.00 0.34
C ASP A 145 25.10 -2.62 -0.58
N PRO A 146 25.09 -3.94 -0.83
CA PRO A 146 26.11 -4.59 -1.63
C PRO A 146 26.19 -4.10 -3.09
N HIS A 147 25.06 -3.64 -3.65
CA HIS A 147 24.97 -3.28 -5.07
C HIS A 147 25.07 -1.76 -5.30
N HIS A 148 24.42 -0.96 -4.45
CA HIS A 148 24.29 0.48 -4.63
C HIS A 148 25.17 1.28 -3.66
N GLY A 149 25.76 0.64 -2.64
CA GLY A 149 26.45 1.34 -1.55
C GLY A 149 27.62 2.20 -2.00
N MET A 150 28.35 1.79 -3.04
CA MET A 150 29.43 2.59 -3.64
C MET A 150 28.89 3.87 -4.29
N LYS A 151 27.90 3.76 -5.19
CA LYS A 151 27.24 4.90 -5.83
C LYS A 151 26.58 5.83 -4.82
N ILE A 152 25.97 5.29 -3.76
CA ILE A 152 25.41 6.10 -2.65
C ILE A 152 26.51 6.96 -2.02
N ARG A 153 27.67 6.36 -1.69
CA ARG A 153 28.79 7.10 -1.06
C ARG A 153 29.35 8.18 -1.99
N GLU A 154 29.50 7.87 -3.27
CA GLU A 154 30.13 8.77 -4.24
C GLU A 154 29.20 9.91 -4.68
N HIS A 155 27.92 9.62 -4.91
CA HIS A 155 27.01 10.57 -5.56
C HIS A 155 25.98 11.22 -4.63
N ILE A 156 25.70 10.62 -3.46
CA ILE A 156 24.67 11.09 -2.52
C ILE A 156 25.27 11.59 -1.22
N CYS A 157 26.18 10.83 -0.59
CA CYS A 157 26.79 11.25 0.68
C CYS A 157 27.60 12.55 0.55
N THR A 158 28.13 12.82 -0.63
CA THR A 158 28.91 14.02 -0.99
C THR A 158 28.04 15.24 -1.27
N MET A 159 26.72 15.09 -1.41
CA MET A 159 25.81 16.22 -1.66
C MET A 159 25.84 17.20 -0.50
N SER A 160 25.80 18.51 -0.78
CA SER A 160 25.62 19.52 0.26
C SER A 160 24.17 19.61 0.73
N ASP A 161 23.94 20.22 1.90
CA ASP A 161 22.57 20.48 2.36
C ASP A 161 21.86 21.48 1.43
N ASP A 162 22.56 22.51 0.92
CA ASP A 162 22.02 23.44 -0.08
C ASP A 162 21.52 22.74 -1.35
N GLU A 163 22.23 21.71 -1.82
CA GLU A 163 21.79 20.91 -2.97
C GLU A 163 20.49 20.16 -2.67
N LEU A 164 20.38 19.57 -1.48
CA LEU A 164 19.19 18.83 -1.05
C LEU A 164 18.00 19.78 -0.85
N ASP A 165 18.23 20.96 -0.28
CA ASP A 165 17.22 21.98 -0.11
C ASP A 165 16.73 22.53 -1.46
N ARG A 166 17.61 22.62 -2.48
CA ARG A 166 17.19 22.95 -3.85
C ARG A 166 16.23 21.91 -4.40
N TYR A 167 16.49 20.61 -4.23
CA TYR A 167 15.55 19.55 -4.62
C TYR A 167 14.21 19.68 -3.89
N GLU A 168 14.22 19.94 -2.58
CA GLU A 168 12.99 20.09 -1.80
C GLU A 168 12.15 21.28 -2.31
N ASN A 169 12.78 22.42 -2.59
CA ASN A 169 12.13 23.61 -3.11
C ASN A 169 11.59 23.40 -4.54
N GLU A 170 12.39 22.81 -5.44
CA GLU A 170 12.01 22.56 -6.82
C GLU A 170 10.77 21.65 -6.91
N TYR A 171 10.73 20.59 -6.11
CA TYR A 171 9.65 19.59 -6.13
C TYR A 171 8.55 19.85 -5.12
N GLN A 172 8.55 21.00 -4.44
CA GLN A 172 7.56 21.33 -3.41
C GLN A 172 6.12 21.20 -3.94
N TYR A 173 5.90 21.60 -5.20
CA TYR A 173 4.59 21.51 -5.85
C TYR A 173 4.04 20.07 -5.88
N ALA A 174 4.92 19.08 -6.05
CA ALA A 174 4.56 17.67 -6.18
C ALA A 174 4.06 17.09 -4.85
N ARG A 175 4.41 17.70 -3.72
CA ARG A 175 3.90 17.31 -2.41
C ARG A 175 2.38 17.37 -2.35
N LYS A 176 1.77 18.43 -2.89
CA LYS A 176 0.31 18.58 -2.95
C LYS A 176 -0.31 17.45 -3.78
N ASN A 177 0.27 17.15 -4.94
CA ASN A 177 -0.22 16.07 -5.81
C ASN A 177 -0.15 14.71 -5.10
N LEU A 178 0.94 14.43 -4.41
CA LEU A 178 1.11 13.22 -3.60
C LEU A 178 0.04 13.15 -2.50
N SER A 179 -0.20 14.23 -1.77
CA SER A 179 -1.23 14.29 -0.74
C SER A 179 -2.62 13.99 -1.31
N LEU A 180 -2.97 14.61 -2.45
CA LEU A 180 -4.24 14.37 -3.12
C LEU A 180 -4.42 12.90 -3.52
N VAL A 181 -3.42 12.29 -4.16
CA VAL A 181 -3.47 10.88 -4.56
C VAL A 181 -3.64 9.97 -3.35
N TRP A 182 -2.89 10.21 -2.27
CA TRP A 182 -3.04 9.43 -1.04
C TRP A 182 -4.40 9.58 -0.39
N SER A 183 -4.95 10.79 -0.34
CA SER A 183 -6.30 11.05 0.17
C SER A 183 -7.38 10.37 -0.68
N LEU A 184 -7.25 10.41 -2.01
CA LEU A 184 -8.18 9.72 -2.93
C LEU A 184 -8.11 8.20 -2.75
N MET A 185 -6.91 7.63 -2.65
CA MET A 185 -6.75 6.20 -2.35
C MET A 185 -7.40 5.85 -1.01
N ALA A 186 -7.26 6.71 0.01
CA ALA A 186 -7.84 6.47 1.33
C ALA A 186 -9.37 6.58 1.32
N PHE A 187 -9.94 7.40 0.44
CA PHE A 187 -11.39 7.45 0.24
C PHE A 187 -11.95 6.12 -0.31
N SER A 188 -11.18 5.41 -1.15
CA SER A 188 -11.54 4.07 -1.64
C SER A 188 -11.70 3.02 -0.53
N ALA A 189 -11.27 3.31 0.71
CA ALA A 189 -11.51 2.44 1.86
C ALA A 189 -12.99 2.11 2.04
N GLN A 190 -13.88 3.10 1.84
CA GLN A 190 -15.33 2.94 1.98
C GLN A 190 -15.91 1.96 0.96
N VAL A 191 -15.35 1.93 -0.25
CA VAL A 191 -15.75 0.97 -1.29
C VAL A 191 -15.37 -0.44 -0.85
N VAL A 192 -14.18 -0.63 -0.29
CA VAL A 192 -13.75 -1.95 0.21
C VAL A 192 -14.60 -2.39 1.41
N GLU A 193 -14.94 -1.48 2.31
CA GLU A 193 -15.85 -1.76 3.42
C GLU A 193 -17.24 -2.17 2.93
N ALA A 194 -17.82 -1.43 1.97
CA ALA A 194 -19.11 -1.76 1.37
C ALA A 194 -19.11 -3.15 0.70
N ILE A 195 -18.03 -3.49 0.00
CA ILE A 195 -17.83 -4.82 -0.59
C ILE A 195 -17.88 -5.90 0.50
N ILE A 196 -17.13 -5.73 1.59
CA ILE A 196 -17.09 -6.69 2.70
C ILE A 196 -18.46 -6.84 3.35
N VAL A 197 -19.11 -5.72 3.69
CA VAL A 197 -20.42 -5.72 4.36
C VAL A 197 -21.49 -6.37 3.48
N THR A 198 -21.51 -6.04 2.19
CA THR A 198 -22.45 -6.62 1.22
C THR A 198 -22.26 -8.12 1.10
N ASP A 199 -21.02 -8.59 1.03
CA ASP A 199 -20.70 -10.01 0.96
C ASP A 199 -21.12 -10.76 2.24
N ARG A 200 -20.89 -10.18 3.41
CA ARG A 200 -21.31 -10.79 4.69
C ARG A 200 -22.82 -10.87 4.82
N TRP A 201 -23.53 -9.83 4.40
CA TRP A 201 -24.99 -9.86 4.35
C TRP A 201 -25.49 -10.91 3.35
N GLN A 202 -24.90 -10.96 2.16
CA GLN A 202 -25.25 -11.95 1.13
C GLN A 202 -24.96 -13.38 1.60
N PHE A 203 -23.87 -13.61 2.34
CA PHE A 203 -23.57 -14.90 2.95
C PHE A 203 -24.71 -15.37 3.86
N LEU A 204 -25.19 -14.51 4.77
CA LEU A 204 -26.32 -14.87 5.65
C LEU A 204 -27.60 -15.21 4.87
N ARG A 205 -27.86 -14.52 3.76
CA ARG A 205 -29.02 -14.80 2.89
C ARG A 205 -28.98 -16.14 2.20
N GLU A 206 -27.80 -16.72 2.04
CA GLU A 206 -27.60 -18.01 1.39
C GLU A 206 -27.75 -19.19 2.36
N HIS A 207 -27.94 -18.93 3.66
CA HIS A 207 -28.11 -19.96 4.68
C HIS A 207 -29.57 -20.16 5.08
N ASP A 208 -30.10 -21.36 4.84
CA ASP A 208 -31.50 -21.74 5.18
C ASP A 208 -31.84 -21.60 6.68
N SER A 209 -30.84 -21.64 7.55
CA SER A 209 -31.02 -21.49 9.00
C SER A 209 -31.24 -20.04 9.44
N VAL A 210 -31.11 -19.07 8.52
CA VAL A 210 -31.31 -17.64 8.78
C VAL A 210 -32.68 -17.23 8.26
N LYS A 211 -33.57 -16.83 9.18
CA LYS A 211 -34.92 -16.36 8.87
C LYS A 211 -34.92 -14.95 8.30
N GLU A 212 -34.18 -14.04 8.96
CA GLU A 212 -34.11 -12.62 8.62
C GLU A 212 -32.67 -12.12 8.76
N CYS A 213 -32.22 -11.23 7.87
CA CYS A 213 -30.92 -10.59 8.00
C CYS A 213 -30.88 -9.19 7.37
N TRP A 214 -30.10 -8.30 7.97
CA TRP A 214 -29.93 -6.91 7.53
C TRP A 214 -28.58 -6.35 8.00
N VAL A 215 -28.29 -5.12 7.60
CA VAL A 215 -27.12 -4.36 8.03
C VAL A 215 -27.60 -3.08 8.69
N GLU A 216 -27.05 -2.76 9.86
CA GLU A 216 -27.38 -1.51 10.57
C GLU A 216 -26.14 -0.87 11.21
N PRO A 217 -26.11 0.47 11.32
CA PRO A 217 -25.10 1.16 12.11
C PRO A 217 -25.39 0.96 13.61
N VAL A 218 -24.43 0.39 14.35
CA VAL A 218 -24.52 0.20 15.81
C VAL A 218 -23.91 1.35 16.61
N PHE A 219 -23.10 2.20 15.96
CA PHE A 219 -22.50 3.39 16.55
C PHE A 219 -22.64 4.57 15.61
N ASP A 220 -22.57 5.79 16.15
CA ASP A 220 -22.33 6.97 15.33
C ASP A 220 -20.95 6.85 14.65
N TYR A 221 -20.87 7.26 13.39
CA TYR A 221 -19.63 7.19 12.61
C TYR A 221 -18.48 7.97 13.26
N SER A 222 -18.79 9.05 13.99
CA SER A 222 -17.83 9.83 14.76
C SER A 222 -17.21 9.07 15.94
N ILE A 223 -17.90 8.07 16.48
CA ILE A 223 -17.39 7.20 17.55
C ILE A 223 -16.51 6.10 16.97
N SER A 224 -17.01 5.44 15.92
CA SER A 224 -16.27 4.42 15.19
C SER A 224 -16.59 4.53 13.70
N PRO A 225 -15.58 4.74 12.83
CA PRO A 225 -15.81 4.70 11.39
C PRO A 225 -16.15 3.29 10.89
N ARG A 226 -15.96 2.26 11.73
CA ARG A 226 -16.38 0.87 11.49
C ARG A 226 -17.57 0.58 12.40
N ASN A 227 -18.73 1.07 11.99
CA ASN A 227 -19.94 1.04 12.82
C ASN A 227 -21.02 0.10 12.30
N LEU A 228 -20.80 -0.63 11.20
CA LEU A 228 -21.82 -1.49 10.62
C LEU A 228 -21.80 -2.88 11.29
N ALA A 229 -22.96 -3.33 11.74
CA ALA A 229 -23.20 -4.71 12.16
C ALA A 229 -24.02 -5.44 11.09
N VAL A 230 -23.68 -6.70 10.86
CA VAL A 230 -24.42 -7.60 9.98
C VAL A 230 -25.20 -8.55 10.88
N ILE A 231 -26.53 -8.46 10.85
CA ILE A 231 -27.43 -9.17 11.77
C ILE A 231 -28.10 -10.33 11.03
N GLY A 232 -28.15 -11.49 11.68
CA GLY A 232 -28.91 -12.66 11.22
C GLY A 232 -29.73 -13.24 12.36
N ILE A 233 -31.04 -13.38 12.16
CA ILE A 233 -31.96 -14.03 13.09
C ILE A 233 -32.11 -15.48 12.66
N LYS A 234 -31.78 -16.40 13.55
CA LYS A 234 -31.94 -17.83 13.31
C LYS A 234 -33.42 -18.19 13.28
N ALA A 235 -33.80 -19.09 12.37
CA ALA A 235 -35.13 -19.68 12.30
C ALA A 235 -35.48 -20.51 13.55
#